data_AF-K0B2Z3-F1
#
_entry.id   AF-K0B2Z3-F1
#
_cell.length_a   1.000
_cell.length_b   1.000
_cell.length_c   1.000
_cell.angle_alpha   90.00
_cell.angle_beta   90.00
_cell.angle_gamma   90.00
#
_symmetry.space_group_name_H-M   'P 1'
#
loop_
_entity.id
_entity.type
_entity.pdbx_description
1 polymer ?
#
loop_
_entity_poly.entity_id
_entity_poly.type
_entity_poly.pdbx_seq_one_letter_code
_entity_poly.pdbx_strand_id
1 'polypeptide(L)'
;MGLLLGTALLPSASAQFNSAGGVDKEGTWYVGEGLKKGDYFSYKMCHVDYKECAQFELDMWIKGDRQVGSETKWLAEVVVYDGNKVIVGEMELGKIAPEPTGGSESLGVYRGAFKSSIAWLSAFATADGSAGGKGPKAFSAASWGKIGNIGGEQVLPLALETVTVPSGTWDTVLIGWKTGGYSSKVWIVDEFPFPVKALTLTHVSEGIPPTEYKFELLDYKENVTSSPFEGIVSTADIFQAQGCETDFERTSSVKKPTKNFSYQVRAFYGPEDPVQGCEMQWLIEFISKYDDTEYLNQVQFDVLVVDDNLTPLRSLAQEEGRQYLYSPSGQHLIDMIVEEEPGTVNYVIWIYGLAPEGIAPSTATDYLKIPLTVYPADGSVIPDVQPTTAIPAWIKNNAGWWADGAIDDNSFVQGIQFLIKEGIMKIPPTAQGTGSSNEIPSWIKQNAAWWADGAIDDNSFVQGIQFLIKEGIMKISS
;
A
#
# COMPACT_ATOMS: atom_id res chain seq x y z
N MET A 1 75.79 28.27 -15.49
CA MET A 1 74.76 28.87 -14.62
C MET A 1 73.78 29.59 -15.53
N GLY A 2 72.69 28.94 -15.92
CA GLY A 2 71.66 29.48 -16.80
C GLY A 2 70.38 28.68 -16.55
N LEU A 3 69.37 29.35 -15.99
CA LEU A 3 68.13 28.75 -15.48
C LEU A 3 67.32 28.08 -16.61
N LEU A 4 66.98 26.81 -16.41
CA LEU A 4 65.89 26.13 -17.12
C LEU A 4 64.55 26.56 -16.52
N LEU A 5 63.78 27.36 -17.26
CA LEU A 5 62.36 27.58 -17.00
C LEU A 5 61.58 26.47 -17.71
N GLY A 6 61.23 25.42 -16.97
CA GLY A 6 60.31 24.39 -17.42
C GLY A 6 58.87 24.94 -17.44
N THR A 7 58.27 25.00 -18.62
CA THR A 7 56.83 25.21 -18.79
C THR A 7 56.10 23.96 -18.35
N ALA A 8 55.44 24.02 -17.19
CA ALA A 8 54.50 23.01 -16.77
C ALA A 8 53.26 23.07 -17.68
N LEU A 9 53.05 22.03 -18.50
CA LEU A 9 51.78 21.78 -19.15
C LEU A 9 50.77 21.42 -18.05
N LEU A 10 49.87 22.35 -17.74
CA LEU A 10 48.68 22.04 -16.96
C LEU A 10 47.88 21.00 -17.75
N PRO A 11 47.44 19.89 -17.13
CA PRO A 11 46.48 19.01 -17.78
C PRO A 11 45.22 19.82 -18.01
N SER A 12 44.76 19.85 -19.26
CA SER A 12 43.42 20.27 -19.62
C SER A 12 42.44 19.38 -18.86
N ALA A 13 41.97 19.87 -17.71
CA ALA A 13 40.81 19.33 -17.04
C ALA A 13 39.67 19.34 -18.06
N SER A 14 39.25 18.15 -18.49
CA SER A 14 38.08 17.95 -19.32
C SER A 14 36.86 18.26 -18.46
N ALA A 15 36.43 19.52 -18.47
CA ALA A 15 35.23 19.95 -17.77
C ALA A 15 33.99 19.40 -18.49
N GLN A 16 33.22 18.60 -17.74
CA GLN A 16 31.80 18.27 -17.87
C GLN A 16 31.26 17.98 -19.29
N PHE A 17 31.00 16.69 -19.57
CA PHE A 17 29.90 16.30 -20.44
C PHE A 17 28.58 16.76 -19.79
N ASN A 18 28.19 18.01 -20.03
CA ASN A 18 26.80 18.42 -19.91
C ASN A 18 26.01 17.58 -20.91
N SER A 19 25.08 16.76 -20.43
CA SER A 19 24.19 15.95 -21.25
C SER A 19 23.27 16.90 -22.00
N ALA A 20 23.69 17.37 -23.17
CA ALA A 20 22.81 18.15 -24.04
C ALA A 20 21.69 17.22 -24.48
N GLY A 21 20.45 17.52 -24.05
CA GLY A 21 19.27 16.84 -24.56
C GLY A 21 18.92 17.31 -25.97
N GLY A 22 17.81 16.79 -26.48
CA GLY A 22 17.31 17.09 -27.81
C GLY A 22 17.68 15.99 -28.80
N VAL A 23 16.70 15.56 -29.58
CA VAL A 23 16.88 14.56 -30.63
C VAL A 23 16.59 15.18 -32.00
N ASP A 24 17.20 14.60 -33.04
CA ASP A 24 16.97 15.01 -34.43
C ASP A 24 15.63 14.44 -34.94
N LYS A 25 14.52 15.00 -34.42
CA LYS A 25 13.15 14.71 -34.82
C LYS A 25 12.36 16.03 -34.81
N GLU A 26 11.70 16.32 -35.92
CA GLU A 26 10.75 17.43 -36.00
C GLU A 26 9.49 17.14 -35.18
N GLY A 27 8.81 18.19 -34.73
CA GLY A 27 7.56 18.08 -33.99
C GLY A 27 7.70 18.47 -32.52
N THR A 28 6.56 18.43 -31.84
CA THR A 28 6.40 18.73 -30.42
C THR A 28 5.49 17.68 -29.81
N TRP A 29 5.53 17.54 -28.49
CA TRP A 29 4.57 16.71 -27.77
C TRP A 29 4.05 17.41 -26.53
N TYR A 30 2.86 17.02 -26.10
CA TYR A 30 2.27 17.36 -24.81
C TYR A 30 1.39 16.21 -24.32
N VAL A 31 1.16 16.14 -23.00
CA VAL A 31 0.26 15.13 -22.44
C VAL A 31 -1.17 15.40 -22.94
N GLY A 32 -1.79 14.41 -23.56
CA GLY A 32 -3.11 14.51 -24.17
C GLY A 32 -3.10 14.83 -25.66
N GLU A 33 -1.94 14.85 -26.31
CA GLU A 33 -1.85 15.09 -27.74
C GLU A 33 -2.65 14.06 -28.55
N GLY A 34 -3.59 14.54 -29.36
CA GLY A 34 -4.46 13.66 -30.15
C GLY A 34 -5.58 12.96 -29.38
N LEU A 35 -5.71 13.22 -28.06
CA LEU A 35 -6.74 12.60 -27.22
C LEU A 35 -8.14 13.01 -27.70
N LYS A 36 -9.01 12.03 -27.90
CA LYS A 36 -10.38 12.23 -28.37
C LYS A 36 -11.36 11.29 -27.70
N LYS A 37 -12.64 11.65 -27.82
CA LYS A 37 -13.74 10.78 -27.42
C LYS A 37 -13.65 9.44 -28.15
N GLY A 38 -13.84 8.36 -27.41
CA GLY A 38 -13.79 7.00 -27.94
C GLY A 38 -12.42 6.35 -27.86
N ASP A 39 -11.39 7.07 -27.43
CA ASP A 39 -10.08 6.45 -27.15
C ASP A 39 -10.18 5.57 -25.90
N TYR A 40 -9.65 4.37 -25.98
CA TYR A 40 -9.53 3.40 -24.89
C TYR A 40 -8.06 3.07 -24.69
N PHE A 41 -7.64 3.02 -23.42
CA PHE A 41 -6.29 2.67 -22.98
C PHE A 41 -6.38 1.60 -21.91
N SER A 42 -5.50 0.62 -21.95
CA SER A 42 -5.26 -0.32 -20.87
C SER A 42 -3.81 -0.26 -20.47
N TYR A 43 -3.52 -0.08 -19.18
CA TYR A 43 -2.16 0.01 -18.64
C TYR A 43 -1.96 -1.01 -17.54
N LYS A 44 -0.79 -1.67 -17.54
CA LYS A 44 -0.26 -2.33 -16.34
C LYS A 44 0.73 -1.39 -15.69
N MET A 45 0.48 -1.00 -14.44
CA MET A 45 1.28 0.03 -13.78
C MET A 45 1.51 -0.22 -12.29
N CYS A 46 2.50 0.47 -11.73
CA CYS A 46 2.71 0.58 -10.30
C CYS A 46 3.27 1.97 -9.95
N HIS A 47 3.13 2.37 -8.69
CA HIS A 47 3.69 3.61 -8.15
C HIS A 47 4.17 3.36 -6.72
N VAL A 48 5.27 3.97 -6.28
CA VAL A 48 5.88 3.73 -4.97
C VAL A 48 4.95 4.11 -3.81
N ASP A 49 4.24 5.23 -3.94
CA ASP A 49 3.22 5.66 -2.98
C ASP A 49 1.98 4.74 -2.96
N TYR A 50 1.91 3.74 -3.84
CA TYR A 50 0.85 2.75 -3.89
C TYR A 50 1.40 1.34 -3.62
N LYS A 51 1.16 0.81 -2.41
CA LYS A 51 1.57 -0.55 -2.02
C LYS A 51 3.02 -0.88 -2.42
N GLU A 52 3.94 0.08 -2.26
CA GLU A 52 5.35 -0.06 -2.60
C GLU A 52 5.63 -0.49 -4.06
N CYS A 53 4.87 0.04 -5.03
CA CYS A 53 4.91 -0.35 -6.44
C CYS A 53 4.39 -1.79 -6.70
N ALA A 54 3.38 -2.24 -5.97
CA ALA A 54 2.57 -3.37 -6.41
C ALA A 54 1.88 -3.06 -7.75
N GLN A 55 1.83 -4.06 -8.64
CA GLN A 55 1.26 -3.88 -9.97
C GLN A 55 -0.27 -4.01 -9.94
N PHE A 56 -0.94 -3.09 -10.62
CA PHE A 56 -2.37 -3.14 -10.93
C PHE A 56 -2.59 -2.79 -12.40
N GLU A 57 -3.76 -3.14 -12.93
CA GLU A 57 -4.19 -2.75 -14.26
C GLU A 57 -5.22 -1.63 -14.18
N LEU A 58 -5.10 -0.64 -15.07
CA LEU A 58 -6.01 0.48 -15.19
C LEU A 58 -6.46 0.59 -16.64
N ASP A 59 -7.75 0.37 -16.83
CA ASP A 59 -8.43 0.55 -18.11
C ASP A 59 -9.21 1.85 -18.09
N MET A 60 -9.08 2.64 -19.14
CA MET A 60 -9.68 3.96 -19.24
C MET A 60 -10.27 4.17 -20.62
N TRP A 61 -11.54 4.54 -20.70
CA TRP A 61 -12.24 4.89 -21.92
C TRP A 61 -12.76 6.33 -21.89
N ILE A 62 -12.38 7.14 -22.87
CA ILE A 62 -12.83 8.53 -22.99
C ILE A 62 -14.27 8.58 -23.49
N LYS A 63 -15.21 8.50 -22.54
CA LYS A 63 -16.66 8.53 -22.74
C LYS A 63 -17.14 9.82 -23.40
N GLY A 64 -16.54 10.95 -23.08
CA GLY A 64 -16.88 12.24 -23.68
C GLY A 64 -16.45 13.43 -22.82
N ASP A 65 -17.31 14.43 -22.74
CA ASP A 65 -17.05 15.68 -22.00
C ASP A 65 -17.93 15.79 -20.76
N ARG A 66 -17.44 16.51 -19.75
CA ARG A 66 -18.19 16.90 -18.55
C ARG A 66 -17.89 18.35 -18.19
N GLN A 67 -18.93 19.11 -17.86
CA GLN A 67 -18.78 20.48 -17.38
C GLN A 67 -18.63 20.48 -15.86
N VAL A 68 -17.55 21.06 -15.34
CA VAL A 68 -17.28 21.20 -13.90
C VAL A 68 -16.99 22.68 -13.61
N GLY A 69 -17.98 23.36 -13.03
CA GLY A 69 -17.93 24.82 -12.91
C GLY A 69 -17.81 25.49 -14.28
N SER A 70 -16.77 26.32 -14.46
CA SER A 70 -16.49 26.99 -15.73
C SER A 70 -15.63 26.17 -16.70
N GLU A 71 -15.10 25.01 -16.29
CA GLU A 71 -14.19 24.20 -17.10
C GLU A 71 -14.93 23.05 -17.79
N THR A 72 -14.61 22.80 -19.06
CA THR A 72 -14.99 21.58 -19.77
C THR A 72 -13.84 20.58 -19.70
N LYS A 73 -14.10 19.41 -19.12
CA LYS A 73 -13.14 18.32 -18.90
C LYS A 73 -13.48 17.11 -19.75
N TRP A 74 -12.51 16.26 -20.00
CA TRP A 74 -12.77 14.89 -20.45
C TRP A 74 -13.38 14.10 -19.31
N LEU A 75 -14.40 13.31 -19.63
CA LEU A 75 -14.95 12.28 -18.76
C LEU A 75 -14.48 10.94 -19.26
N ALA A 76 -13.74 10.23 -18.42
CA ALA A 76 -13.33 8.88 -18.68
C ALA A 76 -14.08 7.92 -17.75
N GLU A 77 -14.57 6.82 -18.31
CA GLU A 77 -14.98 5.65 -17.53
C GLU A 77 -13.73 4.81 -17.28
N VAL A 78 -13.58 4.29 -16.06
CA VAL A 78 -12.36 3.64 -15.61
C VAL A 78 -12.70 2.36 -14.86
N VAL A 79 -11.93 1.31 -15.15
CA VAL A 79 -11.91 0.07 -14.38
C VAL A 79 -10.48 -0.19 -13.93
N VAL A 80 -10.32 -0.47 -12.65
CA VAL A 80 -9.05 -0.89 -12.06
C VAL A 80 -9.15 -2.34 -11.63
N TYR A 81 -8.14 -3.14 -11.99
CA TYR A 81 -7.93 -4.49 -11.50
C TYR A 81 -6.67 -4.52 -10.63
N ASP A 82 -6.85 -4.67 -9.33
CA ASP A 82 -5.76 -4.71 -8.35
C ASP A 82 -5.85 -6.00 -7.53
N GLY A 83 -5.09 -7.01 -7.94
CA GLY A 83 -5.25 -8.37 -7.41
C GLY A 83 -6.69 -8.87 -7.63
N ASN A 84 -7.37 -9.23 -6.54
CA ASN A 84 -8.78 -9.68 -6.57
C ASN A 84 -9.80 -8.52 -6.51
N LYS A 85 -9.32 -7.27 -6.46
CA LYS A 85 -10.16 -6.09 -6.36
C LYS A 85 -10.44 -5.50 -7.74
N VAL A 86 -11.72 -5.30 -8.04
CA VAL A 86 -12.21 -4.62 -9.23
C VAL A 86 -12.91 -3.34 -8.78
N ILE A 87 -12.55 -2.21 -9.37
CA ILE A 87 -13.12 -0.90 -9.03
C ILE A 87 -13.56 -0.23 -10.31
N VAL A 88 -14.86 0.05 -10.40
CA VAL A 88 -15.46 0.76 -11.53
C VAL A 88 -15.79 2.18 -11.09
N GLY A 89 -15.45 3.17 -11.93
CA GLY A 89 -15.77 4.56 -11.64
C GLY A 89 -15.50 5.48 -12.81
N GLU A 90 -15.51 6.78 -12.53
CA GLU A 90 -15.21 7.81 -13.52
C GLU A 90 -14.00 8.64 -13.09
N MET A 91 -13.22 9.12 -14.08
CA MET A 91 -12.15 10.10 -13.91
C MET A 91 -12.47 11.35 -14.72
N GLU A 92 -12.29 12.52 -14.12
CA GLU A 92 -12.43 13.82 -14.78
C GLU A 92 -11.04 14.40 -15.10
N LEU A 93 -10.68 14.47 -16.38
CA LEU A 93 -9.36 14.90 -16.85
C LEU A 93 -9.42 16.30 -17.47
N GLY A 94 -8.46 17.16 -17.17
CA GLY A 94 -8.36 18.48 -17.81
C GLY A 94 -8.14 18.39 -19.33
N LYS A 95 -8.58 19.39 -20.08
CA LYS A 95 -8.35 19.44 -21.56
C LYS A 95 -7.00 20.03 -21.95
N ILE A 96 -6.42 20.91 -21.12
CA ILE A 96 -5.09 21.50 -21.34
C ILE A 96 -3.98 20.55 -20.87
N ALA A 97 -4.25 19.88 -19.74
CA ALA A 97 -3.43 18.87 -19.11
C ALA A 97 -4.39 17.77 -18.62
N PRO A 98 -4.37 16.55 -19.20
CA PRO A 98 -5.22 15.43 -18.79
C PRO A 98 -4.86 14.82 -17.44
N GLU A 99 -4.63 15.67 -16.44
CA GLU A 99 -4.53 15.24 -15.05
C GLU A 99 -5.93 14.95 -14.49
N PRO A 100 -6.11 13.85 -13.73
CA PRO A 100 -7.33 13.62 -13.00
C PRO A 100 -7.47 14.63 -11.87
N THR A 101 -8.53 15.42 -11.93
CA THR A 101 -8.84 16.48 -10.95
C THR A 101 -10.22 16.29 -10.30
N GLY A 102 -10.91 15.21 -10.66
CA GLY A 102 -12.24 14.85 -10.16
C GLY A 102 -12.65 13.43 -10.61
N GLY A 103 -13.88 13.04 -10.31
CA GLY A 103 -14.39 11.67 -10.52
C GLY A 103 -14.64 10.88 -9.22
N SER A 104 -14.88 9.58 -9.33
CA SER A 104 -15.29 8.70 -8.21
C SER A 104 -14.27 8.68 -7.06
N GLU A 105 -14.76 8.72 -5.82
CA GLU A 105 -13.93 8.69 -4.61
C GLU A 105 -13.17 7.36 -4.46
N SER A 106 -13.81 6.24 -4.80
CA SER A 106 -13.22 4.89 -4.81
C SER A 106 -11.97 4.77 -5.68
N LEU A 107 -11.82 5.63 -6.69
CA LEU A 107 -10.63 5.69 -7.56
C LEU A 107 -9.55 6.65 -7.04
N GLY A 108 -9.69 7.23 -5.84
CA GLY A 108 -8.80 8.27 -5.30
C GLY A 108 -7.31 7.94 -5.40
N VAL A 109 -6.89 6.79 -4.87
CA VAL A 109 -5.49 6.36 -4.86
C VAL A 109 -4.97 6.07 -6.28
N TYR A 110 -5.78 5.45 -7.13
CA TYR A 110 -5.42 5.12 -8.52
C TYR A 110 -5.35 6.36 -9.42
N ARG A 111 -6.24 7.34 -9.20
CA ARG A 111 -6.13 8.68 -9.81
C ARG A 111 -4.82 9.35 -9.43
N GLY A 112 -4.43 9.27 -8.16
CA GLY A 112 -3.14 9.75 -7.68
C GLY A 112 -1.97 9.09 -8.41
N ALA A 113 -1.98 7.76 -8.49
CA ALA A 113 -0.96 7.00 -9.21
C ALA A 113 -0.89 7.38 -10.70
N PHE A 114 -2.03 7.46 -11.41
CA PHE A 114 -2.09 7.89 -12.80
C PHE A 114 -1.55 9.31 -13.00
N LYS A 115 -1.96 10.24 -12.13
CA LYS A 115 -1.52 11.64 -12.14
C LYS A 115 0.00 11.76 -12.00
N SER A 116 0.56 11.07 -11.01
CA SER A 116 1.99 11.14 -10.66
C SER A 116 2.89 10.27 -11.55
N SER A 117 2.33 9.55 -12.53
CA SER A 117 3.10 8.73 -13.48
C SER A 117 2.77 9.03 -14.94
N ILE A 118 1.66 8.51 -15.47
CA ILE A 118 1.26 8.59 -16.87
C ILE A 118 1.04 10.05 -17.30
N ALA A 119 0.37 10.85 -16.48
CA ALA A 119 0.04 12.24 -16.81
C ALA A 119 1.07 13.28 -16.32
N TRP A 120 2.07 12.87 -15.55
CA TRP A 120 2.92 13.79 -14.77
C TRP A 120 3.74 14.75 -15.65
N LEU A 121 4.10 14.33 -16.87
CA LEU A 121 4.86 15.16 -17.81
C LEU A 121 4.11 16.45 -18.20
N SER A 122 2.82 16.57 -17.88
CA SER A 122 2.04 17.79 -18.07
C SER A 122 2.54 18.94 -17.20
N ALA A 123 3.30 18.67 -16.14
CA ALA A 123 4.06 19.68 -15.40
C ALA A 123 5.07 20.45 -16.29
N PHE A 124 5.48 19.85 -17.42
CA PHE A 124 6.41 20.42 -18.39
C PHE A 124 5.79 20.65 -19.76
N ALA A 125 4.86 19.82 -20.22
CA ALA A 125 4.35 19.84 -21.59
C ALA A 125 2.81 19.77 -21.61
N THR A 126 2.17 20.92 -21.86
CA THR A 126 0.70 21.05 -21.91
C THR A 126 0.23 21.47 -23.31
N ALA A 127 -1.04 21.25 -23.63
CA ALA A 127 -1.60 21.57 -24.95
C ALA A 127 -1.46 23.06 -25.33
N ASP A 128 -1.46 23.94 -24.32
CA ASP A 128 -1.33 25.39 -24.48
C ASP A 128 -0.30 25.95 -23.47
N GLY A 129 0.43 26.97 -23.88
CA GLY A 129 1.39 27.72 -23.04
C GLY A 129 0.79 28.99 -22.42
N SER A 130 -0.46 29.33 -22.73
CA SER A 130 -1.15 30.48 -22.13
C SER A 130 -1.71 30.16 -20.73
N ALA A 131 -2.12 31.19 -20.00
CA ALA A 131 -2.83 31.07 -18.71
C ALA A 131 -2.16 30.16 -17.64
N GLY A 132 -0.82 30.08 -17.63
CA GLY A 132 -0.06 29.27 -16.68
C GLY A 132 0.36 27.89 -17.20
N GLY A 133 -0.07 27.50 -18.40
CA GLY A 133 0.41 26.33 -19.12
C GLY A 133 1.89 26.43 -19.52
N LYS A 134 2.47 25.32 -19.94
CA LYS A 134 3.88 25.21 -20.37
C LYS A 134 4.07 25.11 -21.88
N GLY A 135 2.97 24.82 -22.58
CA GLY A 135 2.92 24.62 -24.02
C GLY A 135 3.56 23.30 -24.47
N PRO A 136 3.34 22.91 -25.73
CA PRO A 136 3.97 21.74 -26.30
C PRO A 136 5.50 21.86 -26.28
N LYS A 137 6.20 20.73 -26.16
CA LYS A 137 7.66 20.69 -26.08
C LYS A 137 8.27 20.03 -27.30
N ALA A 138 9.19 20.74 -27.95
CA ALA A 138 9.90 20.23 -29.10
C ALA A 138 10.81 19.05 -28.72
N PHE A 139 10.86 18.03 -29.58
CA PHE A 139 11.79 16.91 -29.40
C PHE A 139 13.25 17.33 -29.55
N SER A 140 13.50 18.38 -30.33
CA SER A 140 14.83 19.00 -30.50
C SER A 140 15.25 19.92 -29.35
N ALA A 141 14.38 20.16 -28.37
CA ALA A 141 14.71 21.05 -27.26
C ALA A 141 15.81 20.44 -26.37
N ALA A 142 16.83 21.25 -26.07
CA ALA A 142 17.93 20.84 -25.21
C ALA A 142 17.52 20.47 -23.77
N SER A 143 16.33 20.91 -23.34
CA SER A 143 15.67 20.54 -22.09
C SER A 143 14.19 20.97 -22.12
N TRP A 144 13.33 20.22 -21.45
CA TRP A 144 11.91 20.55 -21.23
C TRP A 144 11.66 21.28 -19.90
N GLY A 145 12.60 21.23 -18.96
CA GLY A 145 12.50 21.86 -17.65
C GLY A 145 13.34 21.16 -16.59
N LYS A 146 13.25 21.66 -15.35
CA LYS A 146 13.97 21.12 -14.18
C LYS A 146 13.02 20.55 -13.14
N ILE A 147 13.43 19.45 -12.51
CA ILE A 147 12.74 18.81 -11.40
C ILE A 147 13.33 19.35 -10.08
N GLY A 148 12.63 20.28 -9.45
CA GLY A 148 13.17 21.05 -8.32
C GLY A 148 13.45 20.24 -7.05
N ASN A 149 12.60 19.28 -6.72
CA ASN A 149 12.69 18.47 -5.49
C ASN A 149 13.82 17.43 -5.48
N ILE A 150 14.47 17.15 -6.62
CA ILE A 150 15.59 16.20 -6.71
C ILE A 150 16.92 16.88 -7.08
N GLY A 151 17.06 18.18 -6.77
CA GLY A 151 18.29 18.94 -7.03
C GLY A 151 18.32 19.66 -8.38
N GLY A 152 17.18 19.82 -9.06
CA GLY A 152 17.09 20.58 -10.30
C GLY A 152 17.53 19.83 -11.55
N GLU A 153 17.44 18.50 -11.52
CA GLU A 153 17.73 17.61 -12.65
C GLU A 153 16.86 17.93 -13.85
N GLN A 154 17.44 17.80 -15.05
CA GLN A 154 16.79 18.23 -16.28
C GLN A 154 15.94 17.11 -16.88
N VAL A 155 14.75 17.45 -17.37
CA VAL A 155 13.91 16.57 -18.19
C VAL A 155 14.34 16.73 -19.64
N LEU A 156 14.91 15.68 -20.23
CA LEU A 156 15.59 15.74 -21.52
C LEU A 156 14.98 14.74 -22.52
N PRO A 157 14.79 15.12 -23.79
CA PRO A 157 14.76 14.16 -24.89
C PRO A 157 16.16 13.56 -25.07
N LEU A 158 16.29 12.23 -24.95
CA LEU A 158 17.58 11.54 -24.90
C LEU A 158 17.89 10.75 -26.17
N ALA A 159 16.89 10.06 -26.73
CA ALA A 159 17.09 9.17 -27.88
C ALA A 159 15.78 8.94 -28.65
N LEU A 160 15.93 8.52 -29.90
CA LEU A 160 14.86 7.87 -30.66
C LEU A 160 15.02 6.37 -30.50
N GLU A 161 13.97 5.68 -30.07
CA GLU A 161 13.99 4.24 -29.82
C GLU A 161 12.73 3.59 -30.38
N THR A 162 12.86 2.40 -30.95
CA THR A 162 11.71 1.56 -31.28
C THR A 162 11.47 0.59 -30.12
N VAL A 163 10.32 0.70 -29.47
CA VAL A 163 9.98 -0.09 -28.28
C VAL A 163 8.79 -0.98 -28.56
N THR A 164 8.83 -2.22 -28.05
CA THR A 164 7.68 -3.13 -28.08
C THR A 164 7.09 -3.26 -26.68
N VAL A 165 5.77 -3.08 -26.60
CA VAL A 165 4.90 -3.30 -25.45
C VAL A 165 3.73 -4.18 -25.89
N PRO A 166 2.87 -4.70 -24.99
CA PRO A 166 1.79 -5.59 -25.42
C PRO A 166 0.81 -4.96 -26.42
N SER A 167 0.62 -3.63 -26.41
CA SER A 167 -0.23 -2.93 -27.38
C SER A 167 0.36 -2.84 -28.80
N GLY A 168 1.67 -3.10 -28.97
CA GLY A 168 2.35 -3.06 -30.26
C GLY A 168 3.80 -2.58 -30.22
N THR A 169 4.34 -2.33 -31.40
CA THR A 169 5.68 -1.75 -31.60
C THR A 169 5.55 -0.29 -32.00
N TRP A 170 6.29 0.58 -31.32
CA TRP A 170 6.16 2.03 -31.41
C TRP A 170 7.51 2.69 -31.65
N ASP A 171 7.55 3.65 -32.57
CA ASP A 171 8.69 4.57 -32.70
C ASP A 171 8.50 5.71 -31.69
N THR A 172 9.43 5.78 -30.74
CA THR A 172 9.30 6.59 -29.53
C THR A 172 10.42 7.60 -29.40
N VAL A 173 10.15 8.66 -28.64
CA VAL A 173 11.17 9.54 -28.07
C VAL A 173 11.35 9.15 -26.61
N LEU A 174 12.58 8.80 -26.24
CA LEU A 174 12.93 8.56 -24.85
C LEU A 174 13.11 9.91 -24.14
N ILE A 175 12.25 10.18 -23.16
CA ILE A 175 12.40 11.25 -22.18
C ILE A 175 13.06 10.67 -20.93
N GLY A 176 14.06 11.37 -20.38
CA GLY A 176 14.72 10.93 -19.16
C GLY A 176 15.38 12.04 -18.36
N TRP A 177 15.73 11.68 -17.13
CA TRP A 177 16.44 12.50 -16.16
C TRP A 177 17.25 11.60 -15.23
N LYS A 178 18.19 12.18 -14.49
CA LYS A 178 18.95 11.43 -13.48
C LYS A 178 18.32 11.57 -12.11
N THR A 179 18.38 10.50 -11.34
CA THR A 179 17.96 10.46 -9.94
C THR A 179 18.98 9.61 -9.17
N GLY A 180 19.69 10.19 -8.19
CA GLY A 180 20.65 9.45 -7.37
C GLY A 180 21.79 8.76 -8.15
N GLY A 181 22.15 9.29 -9.32
CA GLY A 181 23.12 8.67 -10.23
C GLY A 181 22.56 7.64 -11.20
N TYR A 182 21.30 7.23 -11.04
CA TYR A 182 20.57 6.35 -11.94
C TYR A 182 19.73 7.16 -12.94
N SER A 183 19.24 6.53 -14.00
CA SER A 183 18.45 7.21 -15.04
C SER A 183 17.01 6.72 -15.07
N SER A 184 16.07 7.64 -14.92
CA SER A 184 14.64 7.43 -15.13
C SER A 184 14.31 7.58 -16.62
N LYS A 185 13.36 6.78 -17.09
CA LYS A 185 13.02 6.66 -18.52
C LYS A 185 11.51 6.63 -18.74
N VAL A 186 11.04 7.42 -19.70
CA VAL A 186 9.65 7.47 -20.15
C VAL A 186 9.64 7.54 -21.67
N TRP A 187 8.91 6.65 -22.33
CA TRP A 187 8.82 6.59 -23.78
C TRP A 187 7.51 7.17 -24.27
N ILE A 188 7.59 8.25 -25.04
CA ILE A 188 6.44 8.94 -25.64
C ILE A 188 6.40 8.71 -27.15
N VAL A 189 5.20 8.83 -27.72
CA VAL A 189 4.96 8.70 -29.16
C VAL A 189 4.38 10.02 -29.65
N ASP A 190 4.88 10.48 -30.78
CA ASP A 190 4.39 11.69 -31.46
C ASP A 190 2.94 11.50 -31.91
N GLU A 191 2.12 12.55 -31.80
CA GLU A 191 0.67 12.49 -32.08
C GLU A 191 -0.11 11.45 -31.25
N PHE A 192 0.44 11.02 -30.10
CA PHE A 192 -0.19 10.03 -29.23
C PHE A 192 -0.37 10.56 -27.78
N PRO A 193 -1.53 10.32 -27.13
CA PRO A 193 -1.90 11.08 -25.93
C PRO A 193 -1.01 10.90 -24.70
N PHE A 194 -0.58 9.67 -24.45
CA PHE A 194 0.06 9.29 -23.20
C PHE A 194 1.32 8.48 -23.47
N PRO A 195 2.32 8.49 -22.59
CA PRO A 195 3.48 7.63 -22.76
C PRO A 195 3.08 6.15 -22.83
N VAL A 196 3.82 5.36 -23.60
CA VAL A 196 3.53 3.93 -23.82
C VAL A 196 4.27 3.02 -22.85
N LYS A 197 5.34 3.53 -22.23
CA LYS A 197 6.18 2.79 -21.28
C LYS A 197 6.91 3.74 -20.34
N ALA A 198 7.16 3.31 -19.11
CA ALA A 198 8.08 3.99 -18.21
C ALA A 198 8.77 3.04 -17.23
N LEU A 199 9.96 3.44 -16.78
CA LEU A 199 10.64 2.94 -15.60
C LEU A 199 11.40 4.10 -14.95
N THR A 200 10.93 4.52 -13.78
CA THR A 200 11.50 5.64 -13.04
C THR A 200 11.89 5.21 -11.64
N LEU A 201 12.77 5.98 -11.02
CA LEU A 201 13.44 5.63 -9.78
C LEU A 201 13.30 6.77 -8.78
N THR A 202 13.08 6.41 -7.51
CA THR A 202 12.97 7.41 -6.45
C THR A 202 14.33 8.05 -6.18
N HIS A 203 14.30 9.27 -5.62
CA HIS A 203 15.52 9.91 -5.15
C HIS A 203 15.90 9.36 -3.79
N VAL A 204 17.07 8.72 -3.71
CA VAL A 204 17.65 8.20 -2.47
C VAL A 204 19.02 8.82 -2.21
N SER A 205 19.35 9.02 -0.94
CA SER A 205 20.67 9.52 -0.51
C SER A 205 21.76 8.44 -0.60
N GLU A 206 21.37 7.16 -0.53
CA GLU A 206 22.26 6.00 -0.62
C GLU A 206 21.50 4.74 -1.04
N GLY A 207 22.23 3.67 -1.40
CA GLY A 207 21.65 2.39 -1.78
C GLY A 207 21.17 2.32 -3.25
N ILE A 208 20.33 1.32 -3.53
CA ILE A 208 19.70 1.13 -4.83
C ILE A 208 18.33 1.83 -4.75
N PRO A 209 18.05 2.83 -5.59
CA PRO A 209 16.76 3.51 -5.55
C PRO A 209 15.64 2.52 -5.92
N PRO A 210 14.58 2.43 -5.12
CA PRO A 210 13.40 1.68 -5.53
C PRO A 210 12.76 2.30 -6.78
N THR A 211 11.94 1.50 -7.45
CA THR A 211 11.12 1.99 -8.55
C THR A 211 10.13 3.02 -8.02
N GLU A 212 10.11 4.21 -8.61
CA GLU A 212 9.11 5.24 -8.29
C GLU A 212 7.80 4.94 -9.01
N TYR A 213 7.85 4.70 -10.32
CA TYR A 213 6.74 4.11 -11.06
C TYR A 213 7.24 3.35 -12.27
N LYS A 214 6.42 2.39 -12.70
CA LYS A 214 6.64 1.61 -13.90
C LYS A 214 5.30 1.34 -14.55
N PHE A 215 5.23 1.48 -15.88
CA PHE A 215 4.04 1.08 -16.61
C PHE A 215 4.35 0.63 -18.03
N GLU A 216 3.44 -0.15 -18.59
CA GLU A 216 3.40 -0.52 -20.01
C GLU A 216 1.96 -0.41 -20.51
N LEU A 217 1.79 0.15 -21.70
CA LEU A 217 0.52 0.18 -22.42
C LEU A 217 0.20 -1.24 -22.91
N LEU A 218 -0.89 -1.80 -22.41
CA LEU A 218 -1.36 -3.14 -22.74
C LEU A 218 -2.19 -3.16 -24.02
N ASP A 219 -3.10 -2.19 -24.18
CA ASP A 219 -4.00 -2.10 -25.33
C ASP A 219 -4.36 -0.63 -25.59
N TYR A 220 -4.62 -0.31 -26.85
CA TYR A 220 -5.13 0.98 -27.28
C TYR A 220 -6.11 0.79 -28.43
N LYS A 221 -7.29 1.39 -28.31
CA LYS A 221 -8.33 1.35 -29.35
C LYS A 221 -8.90 2.74 -29.55
N GLU A 222 -9.15 3.08 -30.81
CA GLU A 222 -9.78 4.33 -31.20
C GLU A 222 -11.25 4.11 -31.55
N ASN A 223 -12.04 5.19 -31.46
CA ASN A 223 -13.42 5.23 -31.93
C ASN A 223 -14.33 4.16 -31.27
N VAL A 224 -14.05 3.78 -30.03
CA VAL A 224 -14.93 2.92 -29.23
C VAL A 224 -16.21 3.69 -28.93
N THR A 225 -17.36 3.16 -29.35
CA THR A 225 -18.64 3.90 -29.38
C THR A 225 -19.58 3.59 -28.20
N SER A 226 -19.34 2.50 -27.48
CA SER A 226 -20.08 2.07 -26.29
C SER A 226 -19.10 1.72 -25.17
N SER A 227 -19.56 1.74 -23.91
CA SER A 227 -18.67 1.42 -22.79
C SER A 227 -18.10 0.01 -22.95
N PRO A 228 -16.77 -0.16 -22.91
CA PRO A 228 -16.14 -1.49 -22.88
C PRO A 228 -16.31 -2.17 -21.51
N PHE A 229 -16.85 -1.47 -20.52
CA PHE A 229 -16.96 -1.91 -19.13
C PHE A 229 -18.38 -2.34 -18.74
N GLU A 230 -19.30 -2.43 -19.71
CA GLU A 230 -20.67 -2.87 -19.46
C GLU A 230 -20.69 -4.27 -18.82
N GLY A 231 -21.34 -4.38 -17.66
CA GLY A 231 -21.46 -5.62 -16.90
C GLY A 231 -20.33 -5.87 -15.89
N ILE A 232 -19.31 -5.01 -15.84
CA ILE A 232 -18.29 -5.06 -14.78
C ILE A 232 -18.85 -4.35 -13.55
N VAL A 233 -18.72 -5.00 -12.38
CA VAL A 233 -19.23 -4.50 -11.10
C VAL A 233 -18.06 -4.39 -10.13
N SER A 234 -18.04 -3.34 -9.32
CA SER A 234 -16.98 -3.17 -8.32
C SER A 234 -17.08 -4.27 -7.26
N THR A 235 -15.95 -4.78 -6.78
CA THR A 235 -15.95 -5.80 -5.72
C THR A 235 -16.63 -5.28 -4.45
N ALA A 236 -16.50 -3.98 -4.15
CA ALA A 236 -17.21 -3.35 -3.04
C ALA A 236 -18.74 -3.45 -3.18
N ASP A 237 -19.30 -3.29 -4.38
CA ASP A 237 -20.75 -3.43 -4.61
C ASP A 237 -21.20 -4.89 -4.41
N ILE A 238 -20.34 -5.85 -4.80
CA ILE A 238 -20.57 -7.28 -4.58
C ILE A 238 -20.58 -7.58 -3.08
N PHE A 239 -19.59 -7.10 -2.33
CA PHE A 239 -19.51 -7.28 -0.88
C PHE A 239 -20.69 -6.62 -0.16
N GLN A 240 -21.06 -5.40 -0.56
CA GLN A 240 -22.23 -4.73 0.00
C GLN A 240 -23.52 -5.53 -0.25
N ALA A 241 -23.69 -6.11 -1.44
CA ALA A 241 -24.83 -6.98 -1.75
C ALA A 241 -24.84 -8.28 -0.94
N GLN A 242 -23.68 -8.74 -0.47
CA GLN A 242 -23.52 -9.88 0.44
C GLN A 242 -23.69 -9.51 1.92
N GLY A 243 -23.85 -8.22 2.23
CA GLY A 243 -24.00 -7.73 3.61
C GLY A 243 -22.68 -7.48 4.34
N CYS A 244 -21.54 -7.49 3.63
CA CYS A 244 -20.25 -7.17 4.20
C CYS A 244 -20.12 -5.67 4.52
N GLU A 245 -19.33 -5.36 5.54
CA GLU A 245 -18.83 -4.00 5.77
C GLU A 245 -17.79 -3.66 4.70
N THR A 246 -17.96 -2.54 4.02
CA THR A 246 -17.07 -2.09 2.93
C THR A 246 -16.33 -0.80 3.25
N ASP A 247 -16.62 -0.19 4.40
CA ASP A 247 -16.05 1.07 4.86
C ASP A 247 -15.54 0.89 6.29
N PHE A 248 -14.45 0.13 6.41
CA PHE A 248 -13.81 -0.18 7.68
C PHE A 248 -12.40 0.41 7.75
N GLU A 249 -11.97 0.76 8.96
CA GLU A 249 -10.59 1.16 9.24
C GLU A 249 -9.77 -0.03 9.78
N ARG A 250 -8.44 0.06 9.67
CA ARG A 250 -7.50 -0.93 10.23
C ARG A 250 -7.15 -0.59 11.68
N THR A 251 -8.16 -0.58 12.55
CA THR A 251 -8.02 -0.14 13.95
C THR A 251 -7.43 -1.21 14.86
N SER A 252 -7.63 -2.48 14.53
CA SER A 252 -7.09 -3.60 15.30
C SER A 252 -5.59 -3.78 15.00
N SER A 253 -4.78 -4.04 16.02
CA SER A 253 -3.34 -4.18 15.81
C SER A 253 -2.66 -5.17 16.75
N VAL A 254 -1.60 -5.81 16.25
CA VAL A 254 -0.73 -6.71 17.00
C VAL A 254 0.72 -6.29 16.79
N LYS A 255 1.40 -5.87 17.86
CA LYS A 255 2.86 -5.61 17.88
C LYS A 255 3.57 -6.66 18.73
N LYS A 256 4.32 -7.59 18.13
CA LYS A 256 5.02 -8.67 18.83
C LYS A 256 6.37 -9.01 18.18
N PRO A 257 7.36 -9.51 18.95
CA PRO A 257 8.51 -10.14 18.35
C PRO A 257 8.10 -11.45 17.66
N THR A 258 8.84 -11.78 16.61
CA THR A 258 8.78 -13.08 15.93
C THR A 258 9.26 -14.22 16.83
N LYS A 259 8.96 -15.47 16.45
CA LYS A 259 9.20 -16.68 17.27
C LYS A 259 10.64 -16.80 17.78
N ASN A 260 11.63 -16.49 16.93
CA ASN A 260 13.05 -16.54 17.31
C ASN A 260 13.63 -15.15 17.65
N PHE A 261 12.78 -14.14 17.83
CA PHE A 261 13.17 -12.76 18.13
C PHE A 261 14.12 -12.17 17.07
N SER A 262 13.99 -12.60 15.81
CA SER A 262 14.79 -12.08 14.71
C SER A 262 14.31 -10.69 14.28
N TYR A 263 13.01 -10.45 14.39
CA TYR A 263 12.31 -9.26 13.96
C TYR A 263 11.21 -8.86 14.95
N GLN A 264 10.83 -7.58 14.97
CA GLN A 264 9.58 -7.12 15.54
C GLN A 264 8.59 -6.88 14.40
N VAL A 265 7.34 -7.32 14.55
CA VAL A 265 6.29 -7.11 13.56
C VAL A 265 5.15 -6.37 14.23
N ARG A 266 4.67 -5.30 13.57
CA ARG A 266 3.39 -4.67 13.89
C ARG A 266 2.46 -4.89 12.72
N ALA A 267 1.32 -5.50 12.99
CA ALA A 267 0.30 -5.75 11.98
C ALA A 267 -0.98 -5.04 12.39
N PHE A 268 -1.46 -4.11 11.57
CA PHE A 268 -2.79 -3.55 11.68
C PHE A 268 -3.72 -4.32 10.75
N TYR A 269 -4.95 -4.56 11.17
CA TYR A 269 -5.94 -5.21 10.33
C TYR A 269 -7.33 -4.62 10.53
N GLY A 270 -8.16 -4.79 9.51
CA GLY A 270 -9.56 -4.38 9.50
C GLY A 270 -10.35 -5.24 8.51
N PRO A 271 -11.66 -5.46 8.73
CA PRO A 271 -12.43 -5.01 9.89
C PRO A 271 -12.00 -5.71 11.20
N GLU A 272 -12.40 -5.17 12.36
CA GLU A 272 -12.06 -5.74 13.69
C GLU A 272 -12.57 -7.17 13.84
N ASP A 273 -13.76 -7.44 13.28
CA ASP A 273 -14.41 -8.74 13.24
C ASP A 273 -14.44 -9.26 11.79
N PRO A 274 -13.42 -9.99 11.32
CA PRO A 274 -13.38 -10.54 9.97
C PRO A 274 -14.55 -11.51 9.73
N VAL A 275 -15.26 -11.34 8.62
CA VAL A 275 -16.41 -12.17 8.24
C VAL A 275 -16.03 -13.03 7.04
N GLN A 276 -16.36 -14.32 7.08
CA GLN A 276 -16.16 -15.24 5.96
C GLN A 276 -16.84 -14.70 4.69
N GLY A 277 -16.10 -14.67 3.59
CA GLY A 277 -16.53 -14.15 2.30
C GLY A 277 -16.36 -12.63 2.12
N CYS A 278 -15.98 -11.90 3.17
CA CYS A 278 -15.81 -10.44 3.12
C CYS A 278 -14.33 -10.03 2.98
N GLU A 279 -14.11 -8.78 2.54
CA GLU A 279 -12.77 -8.18 2.44
C GLU A 279 -12.16 -7.97 3.83
N MET A 280 -10.86 -8.21 3.92
CA MET A 280 -10.02 -7.87 5.04
C MET A 280 -8.73 -7.23 4.53
N GLN A 281 -8.24 -6.22 5.23
CA GLN A 281 -7.00 -5.55 4.92
C GLN A 281 -6.00 -5.67 6.06
N TRP A 282 -4.72 -5.79 5.71
CA TRP A 282 -3.61 -5.78 6.64
C TRP A 282 -2.58 -4.72 6.25
N LEU A 283 -2.09 -3.94 7.21
CA LEU A 283 -0.84 -3.19 7.07
C LEU A 283 0.20 -3.85 7.98
N ILE A 284 1.24 -4.42 7.37
CA ILE A 284 2.30 -5.11 8.08
C ILE A 284 3.56 -4.26 8.07
N GLU A 285 4.07 -3.96 9.25
CA GLU A 285 5.30 -3.24 9.49
C GLU A 285 6.36 -4.18 10.07
N PHE A 286 7.50 -4.28 9.39
CA PHE A 286 8.68 -5.02 9.81
C PHE A 286 9.68 -4.07 10.44
N ILE A 287 9.90 -4.25 11.74
CA ILE A 287 10.64 -3.30 12.58
C ILE A 287 11.89 -3.99 13.14
N SER A 288 12.97 -3.24 13.23
CA SER A 288 14.20 -3.65 13.89
C SER A 288 13.93 -4.09 15.32
N LYS A 289 14.59 -5.18 15.74
CA LYS A 289 14.49 -5.64 17.13
C LYS A 289 15.27 -4.77 18.12
N TYR A 290 16.11 -3.87 17.60
CA TYR A 290 16.98 -3.00 18.40
C TYR A 290 16.46 -1.56 18.49
N ASP A 291 15.67 -1.13 17.51
CA ASP A 291 15.13 0.23 17.39
C ASP A 291 13.70 0.15 16.85
N ASP A 292 12.72 0.65 17.62
CA ASP A 292 11.31 0.55 17.26
C ASP A 292 10.84 1.63 16.27
N THR A 293 11.76 2.49 15.83
CA THR A 293 11.57 3.51 14.80
C THR A 293 12.23 3.15 13.47
N GLU A 294 13.02 2.07 13.43
CA GLU A 294 13.73 1.59 12.25
C GLU A 294 12.92 0.51 11.52
N TYR A 295 12.42 0.82 10.33
CA TYR A 295 11.85 -0.18 9.43
C TYR A 295 12.94 -1.00 8.73
N LEU A 296 12.67 -2.30 8.59
CA LEU A 296 13.56 -3.23 7.91
C LEU A 296 13.30 -3.19 6.40
N ASN A 297 14.36 -3.09 5.61
CA ASN A 297 14.25 -3.05 4.16
C ASN A 297 14.42 -4.43 3.53
N GLN A 298 13.87 -4.59 2.32
CA GLN A 298 14.01 -5.80 1.48
C GLN A 298 13.49 -7.08 2.15
N VAL A 299 12.33 -6.99 2.81
CA VAL A 299 11.72 -8.12 3.50
C VAL A 299 11.03 -9.03 2.50
N GLN A 300 11.42 -10.30 2.43
CA GLN A 300 10.68 -11.34 1.73
C GLN A 300 9.85 -12.14 2.73
N PHE A 301 8.55 -12.24 2.50
CA PHE A 301 7.61 -12.82 3.46
C PHE A 301 6.39 -13.44 2.77
N ASP A 302 5.50 -14.01 3.55
CA ASP A 302 4.15 -14.42 3.15
C ASP A 302 3.19 -14.23 4.32
N VAL A 303 1.89 -14.18 4.03
CA VAL A 303 0.82 -14.34 5.00
C VAL A 303 0.17 -15.68 4.73
N LEU A 304 0.33 -16.59 5.66
CA LEU A 304 -0.16 -17.95 5.58
C LEU A 304 -1.35 -18.15 6.51
N VAL A 305 -2.31 -18.94 6.07
CA VAL A 305 -3.23 -19.62 7.00
C VAL A 305 -2.68 -21.00 7.28
N VAL A 306 -2.59 -21.39 8.54
CA VAL A 306 -1.98 -22.66 8.95
C VAL A 306 -2.87 -23.49 9.86
N ASP A 307 -2.62 -24.80 9.88
CA ASP A 307 -3.16 -25.68 10.91
C ASP A 307 -2.39 -25.53 12.25
N ASP A 308 -2.76 -26.33 13.26
CA ASP A 308 -2.11 -26.29 14.58
C ASP A 308 -0.63 -26.73 14.56
N ASN A 309 -0.20 -27.44 13.52
CA ASN A 309 1.19 -27.88 13.32
C ASN A 309 2.02 -26.92 12.46
N LEU A 310 1.48 -25.74 12.13
CA LEU A 310 2.08 -24.77 11.21
C LEU A 310 2.17 -25.26 9.76
N THR A 311 1.36 -26.25 9.37
CA THR A 311 1.24 -26.67 7.96
C THR A 311 0.47 -25.59 7.19
N PRO A 312 1.03 -25.01 6.11
CA PRO A 312 0.31 -24.05 5.28
C PRO A 312 -0.94 -24.67 4.64
N LEU A 313 -2.08 -24.02 4.85
CA LEU A 313 -3.37 -24.33 4.21
C LEU A 313 -3.65 -23.36 3.05
N ARG A 314 -3.18 -22.12 3.17
CA ARG A 314 -3.34 -21.03 2.20
C ARG A 314 -2.13 -20.11 2.22
N SER A 315 -1.79 -19.52 1.07
CA SER A 315 -0.65 -18.62 0.87
C SER A 315 -1.06 -17.44 -0.01
N LEU A 316 -0.98 -16.22 0.55
CA LEU A 316 -1.31 -15.02 -0.22
C LEU A 316 -0.28 -14.74 -1.32
N ALA A 317 1.00 -15.04 -1.09
CA ALA A 317 2.02 -14.94 -2.14
C ALA A 317 1.65 -15.81 -3.37
N GLN A 318 1.18 -17.05 -3.14
CA GLN A 318 0.82 -17.97 -4.21
C GLN A 318 -0.45 -17.55 -4.95
N GLU A 319 -1.42 -16.95 -4.25
CA GLU A 319 -2.61 -16.36 -4.88
C GLU A 319 -2.24 -15.25 -5.87
N GLU A 320 -1.20 -14.46 -5.55
CA GLU A 320 -0.64 -13.47 -6.48
C GLU A 320 0.27 -14.08 -7.56
N GLY A 321 0.42 -15.41 -7.61
CA GLY A 321 1.32 -16.10 -8.53
C GLY A 321 2.80 -15.83 -8.24
N ARG A 322 3.15 -15.45 -7.02
CA ARG A 322 4.51 -15.14 -6.57
C ARG A 322 5.05 -16.22 -5.65
N GLN A 323 6.38 -16.31 -5.60
CA GLN A 323 7.04 -17.19 -4.63
C GLN A 323 6.99 -16.60 -3.21
N TYR A 324 7.19 -15.28 -3.10
CA TYR A 324 7.17 -14.52 -1.86
C TYR A 324 6.47 -13.18 -2.11
N LEU A 325 5.80 -12.64 -1.11
CA LEU A 325 5.54 -11.22 -1.01
C LEU A 325 6.85 -10.48 -0.70
N TYR A 326 6.91 -9.21 -1.09
CA TYR A 326 8.11 -8.40 -0.97
C TYR A 326 7.79 -6.99 -0.48
N SER A 327 8.51 -6.55 0.55
CA SER A 327 8.46 -5.17 1.04
C SER A 327 9.84 -4.51 0.94
N PRO A 328 10.05 -3.55 0.01
CA PRO A 328 11.33 -2.85 -0.07
C PRO A 328 11.61 -1.96 1.14
N SER A 329 10.61 -1.36 1.78
CA SER A 329 10.75 -0.38 2.88
C SER A 329 10.30 -0.89 4.25
N GLY A 330 9.80 -2.13 4.34
CA GLY A 330 9.36 -2.73 5.59
C GLY A 330 7.91 -2.44 5.96
N GLN A 331 7.11 -1.89 5.06
CA GLN A 331 5.69 -1.63 5.27
C GLN A 331 4.86 -2.14 4.09
N HIS A 332 4.00 -3.13 4.30
CA HIS A 332 3.24 -3.76 3.22
C HIS A 332 1.74 -3.75 3.49
N LEU A 333 0.96 -3.26 2.54
CA LEU A 333 -0.50 -3.29 2.57
C LEU A 333 -1.01 -4.49 1.76
N ILE A 334 -1.85 -5.30 2.39
CA ILE A 334 -2.46 -6.50 1.82
C ILE A 334 -3.98 -6.30 1.83
N ASP A 335 -4.61 -6.59 0.70
CA ASP A 335 -6.05 -6.75 0.61
C ASP A 335 -6.34 -8.22 0.32
N MET A 336 -7.24 -8.83 1.08
CA MET A 336 -7.59 -10.24 0.92
C MET A 336 -9.09 -10.49 1.16
N ILE A 337 -9.57 -11.64 0.71
CA ILE A 337 -10.90 -12.14 1.04
C ILE A 337 -10.73 -13.20 2.13
N VAL A 338 -11.52 -13.13 3.20
CA VAL A 338 -11.54 -14.16 4.24
C VAL A 338 -12.25 -15.38 3.67
N GLU A 339 -11.51 -16.46 3.38
CA GLU A 339 -12.09 -17.69 2.81
C GLU A 339 -12.29 -18.77 3.88
N GLU A 340 -11.77 -18.51 5.07
CA GLU A 340 -11.67 -19.48 6.14
C GLU A 340 -13.02 -19.67 6.83
N GLU A 341 -13.28 -20.91 7.23
CA GLU A 341 -14.51 -21.26 7.93
C GLU A 341 -14.61 -20.51 9.28
N PRO A 342 -15.83 -20.17 9.73
CA PRO A 342 -16.03 -19.44 10.98
C PRO A 342 -15.42 -20.17 12.18
N GLY A 343 -14.68 -19.42 13.00
CA GLY A 343 -13.92 -19.94 14.14
C GLY A 343 -12.54 -19.30 14.26
N THR A 344 -11.69 -19.87 15.12
CA THR A 344 -10.33 -19.37 15.30
C THR A 344 -9.44 -19.81 14.14
N VAL A 345 -8.95 -18.83 13.38
CA VAL A 345 -8.06 -18.98 12.25
C VAL A 345 -6.66 -18.53 12.64
N ASN A 346 -5.66 -19.34 12.28
CA ASN A 346 -4.26 -19.06 12.58
C ASN A 346 -3.59 -18.39 11.38
N TYR A 347 -3.60 -17.06 11.33
CA TYR A 347 -2.77 -16.31 10.38
C TYR A 347 -1.32 -16.32 10.84
N VAL A 348 -0.38 -16.44 9.91
CA VAL A 348 1.06 -16.42 10.18
C VAL A 348 1.75 -15.52 9.19
N ILE A 349 2.38 -14.46 9.71
CA ILE A 349 3.33 -13.66 8.94
C ILE A 349 4.65 -14.42 8.94
N TRP A 350 4.95 -15.07 7.82
CA TRP A 350 6.13 -15.90 7.63
C TRP A 350 7.22 -15.11 6.94
N ILE A 351 8.33 -14.84 7.63
CA ILE A 351 9.44 -14.03 7.10
C ILE A 351 10.52 -14.97 6.61
N TYR A 352 10.77 -14.98 5.31
CA TYR A 352 11.83 -15.77 4.70
C TYR A 352 13.21 -15.16 4.92
N GLY A 353 13.28 -13.83 5.02
CA GLY A 353 14.48 -13.10 5.40
C GLY A 353 14.58 -11.73 4.71
N LEU A 354 15.75 -11.10 4.85
CA LEU A 354 16.04 -9.81 4.23
C LEU A 354 16.94 -10.04 3.01
N ALA A 355 16.40 -9.83 1.80
CA ALA A 355 17.14 -9.99 0.56
C ALA A 355 16.47 -9.22 -0.60
N PRO A 356 17.24 -8.75 -1.60
CA PRO A 356 16.68 -8.11 -2.79
C PRO A 356 15.66 -9.00 -3.48
N GLU A 357 14.64 -8.40 -4.10
CA GLU A 357 13.62 -9.13 -4.86
C GLU A 357 14.26 -10.06 -5.92
N GLY A 358 13.76 -11.29 -6.01
CA GLY A 358 14.29 -12.33 -6.90
C GLY A 358 15.56 -13.03 -6.40
N ILE A 359 16.13 -12.62 -5.27
CA ILE A 359 17.25 -13.31 -4.61
C ILE A 359 16.70 -14.04 -3.38
N ALA A 360 16.87 -15.36 -3.33
CA ALA A 360 16.45 -16.13 -2.16
C ALA A 360 17.19 -15.67 -0.89
N PRO A 361 16.50 -15.46 0.24
CA PRO A 361 17.15 -15.09 1.49
C PRO A 361 18.10 -16.19 1.95
N SER A 362 19.24 -15.78 2.50
CA SER A 362 20.26 -16.69 3.06
C SER A 362 20.14 -16.87 4.57
N THR A 363 19.26 -16.11 5.22
CA THR A 363 18.98 -16.16 6.66
C THR A 363 17.95 -17.23 7.00
N ALA A 364 17.98 -17.72 8.24
CA ALA A 364 16.92 -18.60 8.72
C ALA A 364 15.57 -17.86 8.74
N THR A 365 14.50 -18.57 8.37
CA THR A 365 13.14 -18.03 8.39
C THR A 365 12.66 -17.86 9.82
N ASP A 366 11.78 -16.89 10.05
CA ASP A 366 11.10 -16.66 11.33
C ASP A 366 9.62 -16.35 11.08
N TYR A 367 8.78 -16.34 12.11
CA TYR A 367 7.36 -16.07 11.93
C TYR A 367 6.70 -15.41 13.13
N LEU A 368 5.56 -14.76 12.88
CA LEU A 368 4.61 -14.31 13.91
C LEU A 368 3.24 -14.94 13.64
N LYS A 369 2.75 -15.74 14.60
CA LYS A 369 1.39 -16.31 14.58
C LYS A 369 0.39 -15.34 15.21
N ILE A 370 -0.67 -15.03 14.48
CA ILE A 370 -1.75 -14.11 14.85
C ILE A 370 -3.08 -14.88 14.72
N PRO A 371 -3.58 -15.49 15.81
CA PRO A 371 -4.88 -16.12 15.80
C PRO A 371 -5.98 -15.06 15.78
N LEU A 372 -6.89 -15.13 14.82
CA LEU A 372 -8.06 -14.25 14.70
C LEU A 372 -9.35 -15.08 14.70
N THR A 373 -10.46 -14.50 15.14
CA THR A 373 -11.78 -15.13 14.99
C THR A 373 -12.38 -14.68 13.67
N VAL A 374 -12.82 -15.63 12.85
CA VAL A 374 -13.65 -15.38 11.67
C VAL A 374 -15.11 -15.66 11.99
N TYR A 375 -15.99 -14.74 11.60
CA TYR A 375 -17.43 -14.81 11.83
C TYR A 375 -18.21 -15.29 10.60
N PRO A 376 -19.35 -15.95 10.78
CA PRO A 376 -20.19 -16.40 9.67
C PRO A 376 -20.90 -15.21 9.01
N ALA A 377 -21.03 -15.25 7.69
CA ALA A 377 -21.70 -14.22 6.90
C ALA A 377 -23.20 -14.06 7.23
N ASP A 378 -23.85 -15.12 7.72
CA ASP A 378 -25.27 -15.10 8.07
C ASP A 378 -25.56 -14.52 9.47
N GLY A 379 -24.52 -14.09 10.19
CA GLY A 379 -24.62 -13.55 11.54
C GLY A 379 -24.98 -14.59 12.61
N SER A 380 -24.91 -15.88 12.28
CA SER A 380 -25.11 -16.95 13.27
C SER A 380 -24.04 -16.89 14.37
N VAL A 381 -24.42 -17.30 15.57
CA VAL A 381 -23.48 -17.33 16.70
C VAL A 381 -22.54 -18.53 16.57
N ILE A 382 -21.23 -18.28 16.62
CA ILE A 382 -20.23 -19.35 16.73
C ILE A 382 -20.41 -19.97 18.13
N PRO A 383 -20.66 -21.29 18.25
CA PRO A 383 -20.99 -21.92 19.53
C PRO A 383 -19.95 -21.80 20.65
N ASP A 384 -18.77 -21.22 20.38
CA ASP A 384 -17.70 -21.03 21.36
C ASP A 384 -17.03 -19.63 21.31
N VAL A 385 -17.52 -18.73 20.45
CA VAL A 385 -16.99 -17.35 20.34
C VAL A 385 -18.17 -16.36 20.36
N GLN A 386 -18.36 -15.71 21.50
CA GLN A 386 -19.35 -14.65 21.66
C GLN A 386 -18.66 -13.32 21.34
N PRO A 387 -19.23 -12.46 20.46
CA PRO A 387 -18.69 -11.13 20.20
C PRO A 387 -18.66 -10.33 21.51
N THR A 388 -17.49 -9.83 21.87
CA THR A 388 -17.34 -8.94 23.03
C THR A 388 -17.99 -7.61 22.70
N THR A 389 -19.13 -7.31 23.32
CA THR A 389 -19.72 -5.97 23.26
C THR A 389 -18.69 -4.96 23.77
N ALA A 390 -18.38 -3.94 22.96
CA ALA A 390 -17.40 -2.89 23.25
C ALA A 390 -17.48 -2.41 24.71
N ILE A 391 -16.34 -2.46 25.40
CA ILE A 391 -16.23 -2.07 26.80
C ILE A 391 -16.30 -0.53 26.84
N PRO A 392 -17.19 0.06 27.66
CA PRO A 392 -17.28 1.51 27.75
C PRO A 392 -15.93 2.17 28.09
N ALA A 393 -15.57 3.24 27.37
CA ALA A 393 -14.27 3.90 27.50
C ALA A 393 -13.94 4.37 28.94
N TRP A 394 -14.95 4.66 29.76
CA TRP A 394 -14.72 5.05 31.17
C TRP A 394 -14.10 3.92 32.02
N ILE A 395 -14.20 2.66 31.58
CA ILE A 395 -13.55 1.52 32.23
C ILE A 395 -12.04 1.55 32.05
N LYS A 396 -11.54 2.07 30.92
CA LYS A 396 -10.11 2.14 30.59
C LYS A 396 -9.32 2.96 31.62
N ASN A 397 -9.95 3.97 32.21
CA ASN A 397 -9.37 4.77 33.29
C ASN A 397 -9.01 3.92 34.52
N ASN A 398 -9.85 2.93 34.87
CA ASN A 398 -9.58 2.04 36.01
C ASN A 398 -8.39 1.10 35.74
N ALA A 399 -8.21 0.68 34.50
CA ALA A 399 -7.06 -0.11 34.09
C ALA A 399 -5.76 0.71 34.11
N GLY A 400 -5.82 1.98 33.67
CA GLY A 400 -4.69 2.91 33.77
C GLY A 400 -4.27 3.17 35.22
N TRP A 401 -5.25 3.46 36.10
CA TRP A 401 -4.97 3.65 37.53
C TRP A 401 -4.43 2.39 38.21
N TRP A 402 -4.86 1.20 37.79
CA TRP A 402 -4.28 -0.05 38.28
C TRP A 402 -2.83 -0.20 37.80
N ALA A 403 -2.56 0.03 36.51
CA ALA A 403 -1.22 -0.04 35.93
C ALA A 403 -0.23 0.92 36.61
N ASP A 404 -0.65 2.15 36.89
CA ASP A 404 0.13 3.18 37.59
C ASP A 404 0.32 2.89 39.09
N GLY A 405 -0.33 1.85 39.62
CA GLY A 405 -0.26 1.48 41.03
C GLY A 405 -1.10 2.35 41.96
N ALA A 406 -1.97 3.21 41.40
CA ALA A 406 -2.93 3.99 42.17
C ALA A 406 -4.09 3.12 42.72
N ILE A 407 -4.37 1.99 42.08
CA ILE A 407 -5.30 0.96 42.53
C ILE A 407 -4.51 -0.34 42.79
N ASP A 408 -4.82 -1.03 43.89
CA ASP A 408 -4.24 -2.33 44.21
C ASP A 408 -4.90 -3.48 43.43
N ASP A 409 -4.20 -4.62 43.34
CA ASP A 409 -4.65 -5.80 42.58
C ASP A 409 -6.02 -6.33 43.01
N ASN A 410 -6.33 -6.31 44.31
CA ASN A 410 -7.60 -6.80 44.81
C ASN A 410 -8.76 -5.85 44.43
N SER A 411 -8.53 -4.55 44.53
CA SER A 411 -9.48 -3.51 44.11
C SER A 411 -9.76 -3.57 42.60
N PHE A 412 -8.73 -3.81 41.79
CA PHE A 412 -8.88 -4.00 40.34
C PHE A 412 -9.69 -5.27 40.02
N VAL A 413 -9.35 -6.41 40.64
CA VAL A 413 -10.08 -7.68 40.44
C VAL A 413 -11.55 -7.55 40.81
N GLN A 414 -11.87 -6.89 41.92
CA GLN A 414 -13.25 -6.63 42.32
C GLN A 414 -14.01 -5.75 41.31
N GLY A 415 -13.33 -4.73 40.76
CA GLY A 415 -13.87 -3.91 39.69
C GLY A 415 -14.22 -4.73 38.45
N ILE A 416 -13.31 -5.58 37.98
CA ILE A 416 -13.55 -6.47 36.82
C ILE A 416 -14.69 -7.45 37.11
N GLN A 417 -14.70 -8.10 38.27
CA GLN A 417 -15.79 -9.00 38.67
C GLN A 417 -17.16 -8.31 38.64
N PHE A 418 -17.23 -7.06 39.12
CA PHE A 418 -18.45 -6.27 39.08
C PHE A 418 -18.90 -5.98 37.65
N LEU A 419 -17.99 -5.58 36.76
CA LEU A 419 -18.31 -5.30 35.36
C LEU A 419 -18.82 -6.53 34.61
N ILE A 420 -18.26 -7.70 34.93
CA ILE A 420 -18.72 -8.98 34.40
C ILE A 420 -20.12 -9.30 34.91
N LYS A 421 -20.36 -9.12 36.22
CA LYS A 421 -21.65 -9.40 36.85
C LYS A 421 -22.78 -8.51 36.32
N GLU A 422 -22.50 -7.23 36.10
CA GLU A 422 -23.48 -6.26 35.58
C GLU A 422 -23.65 -6.36 34.05
N GLY A 423 -22.93 -7.27 33.38
CA GLY A 423 -23.01 -7.47 31.93
C GLY A 423 -22.41 -6.34 31.10
N ILE A 424 -21.62 -5.45 31.74
CA ILE A 424 -20.92 -4.33 31.11
C ILE A 424 -19.67 -4.83 30.36
N MET A 425 -19.04 -5.88 30.88
CA MET A 425 -17.91 -6.57 30.26
C MET A 425 -18.29 -8.03 30.05
N LYS A 426 -18.38 -8.47 28.79
CA LYS A 426 -18.66 -9.88 28.48
C LYS A 426 -17.35 -10.63 28.35
N ILE A 427 -17.20 -11.71 29.11
CA ILE A 427 -16.07 -12.62 29.00
C ILE A 427 -16.52 -13.85 28.22
N PRO A 428 -15.80 -14.26 27.16
CA PRO A 428 -16.11 -15.52 26.48
C PRO A 428 -16.08 -16.71 27.46
N PRO A 429 -16.79 -17.82 27.18
CA PRO A 429 -16.85 -18.97 28.09
C PRO A 429 -15.46 -19.39 28.57
N THR A 430 -15.20 -19.28 29.88
CA THR A 430 -13.88 -19.53 30.47
C THR A 430 -14.02 -20.46 31.66
N ALA A 431 -13.33 -21.60 31.64
CA ALA A 431 -13.33 -22.55 32.74
C ALA A 431 -12.57 -21.98 33.95
N GLN A 432 -13.19 -22.00 35.13
CA GLN A 432 -12.56 -21.49 36.35
C GLN A 432 -11.46 -22.44 36.85
N GLY A 433 -10.25 -21.92 37.01
CA GLY A 433 -9.11 -22.66 37.54
C GLY A 433 -9.20 -22.96 39.05
N THR A 434 -8.38 -23.92 39.50
CA THR A 434 -8.28 -24.32 40.92
C THR A 434 -7.11 -23.64 41.67
N GLY A 435 -6.49 -22.62 41.08
CA GLY A 435 -5.38 -21.89 41.68
C GLY A 435 -5.70 -21.23 43.03
N SER A 436 -4.67 -21.04 43.84
CA SER A 436 -4.74 -20.39 45.16
C SER A 436 -3.83 -19.15 45.27
N SER A 437 -3.21 -18.73 44.17
CA SER A 437 -2.40 -17.52 44.13
C SER A 437 -3.31 -16.32 43.85
N ASN A 438 -3.16 -15.26 44.64
CA ASN A 438 -3.79 -13.96 44.39
C ASN A 438 -2.84 -12.98 43.67
N GLU A 439 -1.65 -13.44 43.28
CA GLU A 439 -0.63 -12.59 42.68
C GLU A 439 -0.86 -12.47 41.18
N ILE A 440 -1.11 -11.25 40.70
CA ILE A 440 -1.35 -10.96 39.30
C ILE A 440 -0.01 -10.81 38.57
N PRO A 441 0.25 -11.57 37.48
CA PRO A 441 1.48 -11.43 36.73
C PRO A 441 1.69 -10.02 36.18
N SER A 442 2.92 -9.49 36.26
CA SER A 442 3.25 -8.14 35.81
C SER A 442 2.92 -7.86 34.35
N TRP A 443 2.92 -8.89 33.49
CA TRP A 443 2.56 -8.73 32.07
C TRP A 443 1.08 -8.40 31.88
N ILE A 444 0.18 -8.87 32.76
CA ILE A 444 -1.25 -8.50 32.72
C ILE A 444 -1.39 -7.01 33.08
N LYS A 445 -0.59 -6.55 34.05
CA LYS A 445 -0.56 -5.14 34.46
C LYS A 445 -0.05 -4.23 33.34
N GLN A 446 0.94 -4.72 32.57
CA GLN A 446 1.41 -4.03 31.37
C GLN A 446 0.34 -3.96 30.27
N ASN A 447 -0.43 -5.04 30.08
CA ASN A 447 -1.56 -5.05 29.14
C ASN A 447 -2.66 -4.05 29.55
N ALA A 448 -2.93 -3.89 30.85
CA ALA A 448 -3.86 -2.88 31.33
C ALA A 448 -3.40 -1.44 31.03
N ALA A 449 -2.09 -1.17 31.13
CA ALA A 449 -1.52 0.11 30.71
C ALA A 449 -1.75 0.35 29.22
N TRP A 450 -1.40 -0.63 28.38
CA TRP A 450 -1.58 -0.54 26.93
C TRP A 450 -3.05 -0.41 26.53
N TRP A 451 -3.95 -1.07 27.26
CA TRP A 451 -5.38 -0.96 27.00
C TRP A 451 -5.92 0.43 27.36
N ALA A 452 -5.45 1.00 28.48
CA ALA A 452 -5.79 2.36 28.90
C ALA A 452 -5.30 3.42 27.89
N ASP A 453 -4.11 3.22 27.33
CA ASP A 453 -3.50 4.08 26.31
C ASP A 453 -4.06 3.85 24.90
N GLY A 454 -4.98 2.89 24.72
CA GLY A 454 -5.54 2.52 23.42
C GLY A 454 -4.56 1.77 22.51
N ALA A 455 -3.43 1.32 23.04
CA ALA A 455 -2.41 0.54 22.33
C ALA A 455 -2.79 -0.94 22.12
N ILE A 456 -3.76 -1.46 22.88
CA ILE A 456 -4.42 -2.75 22.61
C ILE A 456 -5.95 -2.60 22.67
N ASP A 457 -6.65 -3.48 21.96
CA ASP A 457 -8.12 -3.51 21.89
C ASP A 457 -8.76 -4.16 23.13
N ASP A 458 -10.09 -4.05 23.22
CA ASP A 458 -10.89 -4.61 24.32
C ASP A 458 -10.78 -6.13 24.39
N ASN A 459 -10.67 -6.80 23.25
CA ASN A 459 -10.51 -8.26 23.18
C ASN A 459 -9.15 -8.70 23.76
N SER A 460 -8.06 -8.02 23.43
CA SER A 460 -6.71 -8.28 23.94
C SER A 460 -6.66 -8.12 25.46
N PHE A 461 -7.37 -7.13 26.00
CA PHE A 461 -7.53 -6.96 27.44
C PHE A 461 -8.39 -8.07 28.05
N VAL A 462 -9.53 -8.41 27.45
CA VAL A 462 -10.43 -9.50 27.87
C VAL A 462 -9.71 -10.85 27.90
N GLN A 463 -8.83 -11.15 26.94
CA GLN A 463 -8.00 -12.36 26.95
C GLN A 463 -7.07 -12.42 28.18
N GLY A 464 -6.53 -11.27 28.61
CA GLY A 464 -5.80 -11.17 29.87
C GLY A 464 -6.68 -11.52 31.08
N ILE A 465 -7.92 -11.03 31.10
CA ILE A 465 -8.90 -11.39 32.15
C ILE A 465 -9.26 -12.88 32.12
N GLN A 466 -9.45 -13.46 30.93
CA GLN A 466 -9.68 -14.90 30.77
C GLN A 466 -8.53 -15.74 31.34
N PHE A 467 -7.28 -15.31 31.12
CA PHE A 467 -6.12 -15.97 31.71
C PHE A 467 -6.21 -15.98 33.25
N LEU A 468 -6.53 -14.84 33.87
CA LEU A 468 -6.65 -14.77 35.33
C LEU A 468 -7.72 -15.73 35.88
N ILE A 469 -8.85 -15.87 35.16
CA ILE A 469 -9.94 -16.79 35.53
C ILE A 469 -9.49 -18.25 35.37
N LYS A 470 -8.84 -18.57 34.25
CA LYS A 470 -8.38 -19.91 33.90
C LYS A 470 -7.31 -20.44 34.85
N GLU A 471 -6.39 -19.58 35.28
CA GLU A 471 -5.34 -19.95 36.25
C GLU A 471 -5.85 -19.93 37.70
N GLY A 472 -7.11 -19.54 37.94
CA GLY A 472 -7.73 -19.47 39.26
C GLY A 472 -7.22 -18.30 40.12
N ILE A 473 -6.56 -17.32 39.51
CA ILE A 473 -6.11 -16.07 40.15
C ILE A 473 -7.30 -15.14 40.40
N MET A 474 -8.25 -15.12 39.45
CA MET A 474 -9.54 -14.45 39.58
C MET A 474 -10.65 -15.50 39.65
N LYS A 475 -11.59 -15.35 40.60
CA LYS A 475 -12.76 -16.23 40.72
C LYS A 475 -14.03 -15.45 40.38
N ILE A 476 -14.86 -15.97 39.51
CA ILE A 476 -16.15 -15.36 39.24
C ILE A 476 -17.18 -16.12 40.07
N SER A 477 -17.58 -15.52 41.19
CA SER A 477 -18.74 -15.99 41.95
C SER A 477 -20.01 -15.55 41.22
N SER A 478 -20.89 -16.51 40.94
CA SER A 478 -22.21 -16.27 40.33
C SER A 478 -23.09 -15.36 41.19
#